data_AF-A0A945CWG4-F1
#
_entry.id   AF-A0A945CWG4-F1
#
_cell.length_a   1.000
_cell.length_b   1.000
_cell.length_c   1.000
_cell.angle_alpha   90.00
_cell.angle_beta   90.00
_cell.angle_gamma   90.00
#
_symmetry.space_group_name_H-M   'P 1'
#
loop_
_entity.id
_entity.type
_entity.pdbx_description
1 polymer ?
#
loop_
_entity_poly.entity_id
_entity_poly.type
_entity_poly.pdbx_seq_one_letter_code
_entity_poly.pdbx_strand_id
1 'polypeptide(L)'
;MADFDNIQEAVDAASNGDEIIVMPGIYTGTGDQVVDTLGKEIWLHSYCYEPIRSNTRLVAYIDAEGARRGIHCHSNETSNTIIEGFTFANGYAATGGGMYSYNSSPMIINCIFSGNTAENGGGMSNTFNSNPTMTNCTFISNTANYGGGMESYESSPSLTNCTFVGNTANYGGGVNNWQSNLTLMSCSFTSNNANNGGGGIYNNPKSTLTLTYTTLCGNMPDQIYGDWNDNGNNTISEECSIGCPDLNGDGIVNVSDLLNIIEQWGLINSYADVNLDGTVDVSDLLIVISNWGPCE
;
A
#
# COMPACT_ATOMS: atom_id res chain seq x y z
N MET A 1 -5.52 30.25 -8.06
CA MET A 1 -5.85 29.08 -8.88
C MET A 1 -5.11 29.24 -10.19
N ALA A 2 -4.19 28.32 -10.45
CA ALA A 2 -3.44 28.22 -11.69
C ALA A 2 -3.58 26.77 -12.15
N ASP A 3 -3.71 26.57 -13.46
CA ASP A 3 -3.87 25.25 -14.06
C ASP A 3 -2.56 24.88 -14.76
N PHE A 4 -2.18 23.61 -14.67
CA PHE A 4 -0.93 23.07 -15.20
C PHE A 4 -1.19 21.82 -16.02
N ASP A 5 -0.35 21.57 -17.02
CA ASP A 5 -0.50 20.42 -17.93
C ASP A 5 0.07 19.12 -17.32
N ASN A 6 0.93 19.23 -16.30
CA ASN A 6 1.44 18.09 -15.54
C ASN A 6 1.63 18.42 -14.05
N ILE A 7 1.71 17.37 -13.23
CA ILE A 7 1.81 17.49 -11.77
C ILE A 7 3.12 18.18 -11.35
N GLN A 8 4.24 17.88 -12.02
CA GLN A 8 5.52 18.44 -11.65
C GLN A 8 5.55 19.97 -11.79
N GLU A 9 5.00 20.53 -12.87
CA GLU A 9 4.91 21.98 -13.05
C GLU A 9 4.11 22.66 -11.94
N ALA A 10 3.03 22.02 -11.48
CA ALA A 10 2.26 22.52 -10.34
C ALA A 10 3.10 22.50 -9.05
N VAL A 11 3.85 21.42 -8.82
CA VAL A 11 4.77 21.31 -7.68
C VAL A 11 5.88 22.36 -7.77
N ASP A 12 6.46 22.58 -8.95
CA ASP A 12 7.52 23.56 -9.19
C ASP A 12 7.05 24.98 -8.84
N ALA A 13 5.81 25.32 -9.22
CA ALA A 13 5.19 26.61 -8.96
C ALA A 13 4.71 26.79 -7.50
N ALA A 14 4.45 25.70 -6.78
CA ALA A 14 3.94 25.74 -5.42
C ALA A 14 4.99 26.23 -4.40
N SER A 15 4.49 26.83 -3.32
CA SER A 15 5.23 27.16 -2.10
C SER A 15 4.79 26.27 -0.94
N ASN A 16 5.56 26.24 0.15
CA ASN A 16 5.15 25.53 1.36
C ASN A 16 3.80 26.06 1.87
N GLY A 17 2.90 25.15 2.21
CA GLY A 17 1.53 25.40 2.62
C GLY A 17 0.50 25.39 1.48
N ASP A 18 0.93 25.28 0.22
CA ASP A 18 0.02 25.25 -0.90
C ASP A 18 -0.67 23.87 -1.06
N GLU A 19 -1.89 23.92 -1.61
CA GLU A 19 -2.69 22.76 -1.99
C GLU A 19 -2.63 22.57 -3.50
N ILE A 20 -2.37 21.33 -3.93
CA ILE A 20 -2.34 20.91 -5.33
C ILE A 20 -3.38 19.81 -5.51
N ILE A 21 -4.44 20.13 -6.24
CA ILE A 21 -5.53 19.21 -6.57
C ILE A 21 -5.26 18.63 -7.96
N VAL A 22 -5.15 17.30 -8.03
CA VAL A 22 -4.93 16.58 -9.29
C VAL A 22 -6.24 15.94 -9.72
N MET A 23 -6.73 16.31 -10.90
CA MET A 23 -7.97 15.73 -11.45
C MET A 23 -7.77 14.25 -11.79
N PRO A 24 -8.84 13.44 -11.88
CA PRO A 24 -8.69 12.05 -12.27
C PRO A 24 -8.11 11.92 -13.69
N GLY A 25 -7.16 11.02 -13.86
CA GLY A 25 -6.42 10.86 -15.11
C GLY A 25 -5.17 10.01 -14.93
N ILE A 26 -4.48 9.73 -16.04
CA ILE A 26 -3.17 9.08 -16.03
C ILE A 26 -2.11 10.17 -16.24
N TYR A 27 -1.15 10.23 -15.33
CA TYR A 27 -0.09 11.21 -15.30
C TYR A 27 1.25 10.48 -15.38
N THR A 28 2.05 10.85 -16.39
CA THR A 28 3.40 10.32 -16.62
C THR A 28 4.43 11.43 -16.44
N GLY A 29 5.72 11.07 -16.48
CA GLY A 29 6.82 12.02 -16.37
C GLY A 29 7.87 11.79 -17.46
N THR A 30 8.84 12.68 -17.56
CA THR A 30 9.98 12.53 -18.48
C THR A 30 11.32 12.39 -17.78
N GLY A 31 11.36 12.56 -16.46
CA GLY A 31 12.57 12.44 -15.63
C GLY A 31 12.75 11.04 -15.03
N ASP A 32 13.60 10.97 -14.00
CA ASP A 32 13.84 9.76 -13.19
C ASP A 32 12.66 9.43 -12.25
N GLN A 33 11.73 10.37 -12.10
CA GLN A 33 10.48 10.25 -11.35
C GLN A 33 9.35 10.96 -12.12
N VAL A 34 8.10 10.58 -11.86
CA VAL A 34 6.93 11.32 -12.36
C VAL A 34 6.71 12.60 -11.56
N VAL A 35 6.86 12.52 -10.24
CA VAL A 35 6.72 13.66 -9.32
C VAL A 35 7.90 13.71 -8.34
N ASP A 36 8.42 14.90 -8.11
CA ASP A 36 9.38 15.23 -7.07
C ASP A 36 8.80 16.34 -6.20
N THR A 37 8.66 16.11 -4.90
CA THR A 37 8.11 17.10 -3.96
C THR A 37 9.10 18.20 -3.60
N LEU A 38 10.37 18.08 -3.98
CA LEU A 38 11.41 19.11 -3.85
C LEU A 38 11.62 19.61 -2.41
N GLY A 39 11.31 18.80 -1.39
CA GLY A 39 11.38 19.22 0.01
C GLY A 39 10.28 20.17 0.45
N LYS A 40 9.24 20.35 -0.37
CA LYS A 40 8.15 21.30 -0.08
C LYS A 40 7.09 20.66 0.81
N GLU A 41 6.62 21.43 1.77
CA GLU A 41 5.46 21.09 2.61
C GLU A 41 4.17 21.41 1.88
N ILE A 42 3.75 20.56 0.95
CA ILE A 42 2.53 20.73 0.13
C ILE A 42 1.47 19.67 0.45
N TRP A 43 0.20 20.01 0.22
CA TRP A 43 -0.86 19.01 0.17
C TRP A 43 -1.15 18.66 -1.28
N LEU A 44 -0.55 17.56 -1.74
CA LEU A 44 -0.76 17.00 -3.06
C LEU A 44 -1.83 15.90 -2.95
N HIS A 45 -2.98 16.08 -3.60
CA HIS A 45 -4.05 15.10 -3.53
C HIS A 45 -4.82 14.89 -4.84
N SER A 46 -5.22 13.65 -5.06
CA SER A 46 -6.14 13.30 -6.13
C SER A 46 -7.54 13.76 -5.77
N TYR A 47 -8.18 14.48 -6.67
CA TYR A 47 -9.59 14.81 -6.58
C TYR A 47 -10.41 13.52 -6.58
N CYS A 48 -11.21 13.30 -5.53
CA CYS A 48 -12.22 12.25 -5.50
C CYS A 48 -13.59 12.86 -5.82
N TYR A 49 -14.16 12.46 -6.96
CA TYR A 49 -15.58 12.64 -7.23
C TYR A 49 -16.25 11.28 -7.08
N GLU A 50 -17.25 11.20 -6.20
CA GLU A 50 -18.13 10.04 -6.10
C GLU A 50 -19.40 10.36 -6.92
N PRO A 51 -19.55 9.94 -8.19
CA PRO A 51 -20.88 9.90 -8.77
C PRO A 51 -21.68 8.88 -7.97
N ILE A 52 -22.85 9.28 -7.51
CA ILE A 52 -23.81 8.54 -6.66
C ILE A 52 -24.16 7.12 -7.21
N ARG A 53 -23.62 6.68 -8.36
CA ARG A 53 -23.91 5.40 -9.04
C ARG A 53 -22.77 4.78 -9.85
N SER A 54 -21.50 5.19 -9.73
CA SER A 54 -20.40 4.48 -10.40
C SER A 54 -19.37 3.96 -9.41
N ASN A 55 -19.31 2.64 -9.28
CA ASN A 55 -18.35 1.88 -8.49
C ASN A 55 -16.96 1.89 -9.16
N THR A 56 -16.46 3.08 -9.49
CA THR A 56 -15.11 3.27 -10.03
C THR A 56 -14.65 4.61 -9.48
N ARG A 57 -13.92 4.57 -8.36
CA ARG A 57 -13.26 5.77 -7.83
C ARG A 57 -12.26 6.23 -8.89
N LEU A 58 -12.64 7.23 -9.67
CA LEU A 58 -11.75 7.86 -10.63
C LEU A 58 -10.69 8.62 -9.82
N VAL A 59 -9.51 8.02 -9.69
CA VAL A 59 -8.33 8.61 -9.02
C VAL A 59 -7.27 8.98 -10.04
N ALA A 60 -6.38 9.89 -9.67
CA ALA A 60 -5.17 10.17 -10.41
C ALA A 60 -4.21 8.99 -10.32
N TYR A 61 -3.89 8.43 -11.48
CA TYR A 61 -2.90 7.38 -11.69
C TYR A 61 -1.56 8.04 -12.02
N ILE A 62 -0.57 7.86 -11.16
CA ILE A 62 0.81 8.22 -11.44
C ILE A 62 1.46 6.97 -12.05
N ASP A 63 1.47 6.92 -13.37
CA ASP A 63 2.01 5.80 -14.16
C ASP A 63 3.46 6.09 -14.55
N ALA A 64 4.38 5.31 -14.00
CA ALA A 64 5.81 5.46 -14.24
C ALA A 64 6.31 4.62 -15.44
N GLU A 65 5.38 4.03 -16.22
CA GLU A 65 5.63 3.42 -17.54
C GLU A 65 6.67 2.29 -17.56
N GLY A 66 6.93 1.66 -16.41
CA GLY A 66 7.98 0.63 -16.25
C GLY A 66 9.39 1.18 -16.46
N ALA A 67 9.57 2.51 -16.36
CA ALA A 67 10.82 3.17 -16.75
C ALA A 67 11.40 4.09 -15.68
N ARG A 68 10.62 4.49 -14.68
CA ARG A 68 11.03 5.48 -13.68
C ARG A 68 10.34 5.27 -12.34
N ARG A 69 10.61 6.15 -11.37
CA ARG A 69 9.90 6.17 -10.09
C ARG A 69 8.55 6.89 -10.21
N GLY A 70 7.55 6.51 -9.41
CA GLY A 70 6.31 7.29 -9.29
C GLY A 70 6.56 8.65 -8.65
N ILE A 71 6.86 8.68 -7.35
CA ILE A 71 7.11 9.93 -6.60
C ILE A 71 8.38 9.87 -5.75
N HIS A 72 9.06 11.01 -5.63
CA HIS A 72 10.24 11.17 -4.80
C HIS A 72 10.02 12.27 -3.76
N CYS A 73 10.14 11.90 -2.48
CA CYS A 73 10.33 12.84 -1.37
C CYS A 73 11.83 12.94 -1.10
N HIS A 74 12.39 14.07 -1.51
CA HIS A 74 13.81 14.22 -1.78
C HIS A 74 14.62 14.61 -0.54
N SER A 75 14.10 15.50 0.31
CA SER A 75 14.70 15.89 1.60
C SER A 75 13.85 16.96 2.29
N ASN A 76 13.74 16.87 3.63
CA ASN A 76 13.05 17.85 4.49
C ASN A 76 11.52 17.90 4.37
N GLU A 77 10.89 17.06 3.53
CA GLU A 77 9.44 16.88 3.63
C GLU A 77 9.11 16.41 5.05
N THR A 78 8.24 17.14 5.74
CA THR A 78 7.75 16.79 7.08
C THR A 78 6.35 16.19 6.97
N SER A 79 5.69 15.95 8.11
CA SER A 79 4.28 15.55 8.14
C SER A 79 3.33 16.59 7.52
N ASN A 80 3.79 17.81 7.26
CA ASN A 80 3.03 18.81 6.51
C ASN A 80 3.06 18.58 4.99
N THR A 81 3.90 17.66 4.51
CA THR A 81 3.84 17.16 3.13
C THR A 81 2.86 15.99 3.10
N ILE A 82 1.68 16.24 2.55
CA ILE A 82 0.58 15.27 2.53
C ILE A 82 0.42 14.79 1.09
N ILE A 83 0.53 13.49 0.88
CA ILE A 83 0.30 12.82 -0.41
C ILE A 83 -0.93 11.93 -0.24
N GLU A 84 -2.00 12.26 -0.96
CA GLU A 84 -3.31 11.64 -0.72
C GLU A 84 -4.03 11.16 -1.98
N GLY A 85 -4.56 9.94 -1.92
CA GLY A 85 -5.57 9.45 -2.87
C GLY A 85 -5.03 9.04 -4.25
N PHE A 86 -3.71 8.90 -4.41
CA PHE A 86 -3.11 8.49 -5.68
C PHE A 86 -2.99 6.98 -5.82
N THR A 87 -2.98 6.51 -7.07
CA THR A 87 -2.40 5.20 -7.39
C THR A 87 -1.04 5.40 -8.07
N PHE A 88 0.02 4.86 -7.47
CA PHE A 88 1.36 4.80 -8.03
C PHE A 88 1.57 3.43 -8.68
N ALA A 89 1.77 3.42 -9.99
CA ALA A 89 1.82 2.18 -10.75
C ALA A 89 2.98 2.12 -11.73
N ASN A 90 3.36 0.89 -12.06
CA ASN A 90 4.41 0.55 -13.03
C ASN A 90 5.73 1.30 -12.77
N GLY A 91 6.05 1.55 -11.50
CA GLY A 91 7.35 2.05 -11.08
C GLY A 91 8.47 1.08 -11.42
N TYR A 92 9.57 1.57 -11.95
CA TYR A 92 10.81 0.83 -12.12
C TYR A 92 12.00 1.72 -11.78
N ALA A 93 12.62 1.47 -10.61
CA ALA A 93 13.76 2.24 -10.13
C ALA A 93 14.70 1.37 -9.29
N ALA A 94 15.93 1.83 -9.02
CA ALA A 94 16.80 1.12 -8.08
C ALA A 94 16.20 1.11 -6.67
N THR A 95 15.64 2.23 -6.23
CA THR A 95 15.08 2.38 -4.88
C THR A 95 13.71 3.02 -4.98
N GLY A 96 12.69 2.44 -4.32
CA GLY A 96 11.33 2.95 -4.30
C GLY A 96 10.73 3.02 -5.70
N GLY A 97 10.17 1.91 -6.21
CA GLY A 97 9.57 1.89 -7.54
C GLY A 97 8.37 2.84 -7.62
N GLY A 98 7.42 2.68 -6.71
CA GLY A 98 6.29 3.60 -6.58
C GLY A 98 6.67 4.90 -5.90
N MET A 99 7.29 4.82 -4.71
CA MET A 99 7.71 5.99 -3.93
C MET A 99 9.08 5.81 -3.27
N TYR A 100 9.86 6.87 -3.25
CA TYR A 100 11.10 6.93 -2.47
C TYR A 100 11.06 8.10 -1.49
N SER A 101 11.31 7.80 -0.22
CA SER A 101 11.49 8.78 0.85
C SER A 101 12.96 8.77 1.30
N TYR A 102 13.64 9.90 1.14
CA TYR A 102 15.02 10.10 1.58
C TYR A 102 15.11 11.28 2.54
N ASN A 103 15.51 11.01 3.79
CA ASN A 103 15.55 12.02 4.86
C ASN A 103 14.27 12.89 4.91
N SER A 104 13.13 12.22 4.83
CA SER A 104 11.81 12.81 4.65
C SER A 104 10.75 12.03 5.42
N SER A 105 9.79 12.70 6.05
CA SER A 105 8.73 12.10 6.87
C SER A 105 7.32 12.56 6.44
N PRO A 106 6.91 12.36 5.17
CA PRO A 106 5.60 12.76 4.68
C PRO A 106 4.45 11.98 5.31
N MET A 107 3.23 12.53 5.23
CA MET A 107 1.98 11.81 5.51
C MET A 107 1.41 11.24 4.22
N ILE A 108 1.21 9.92 4.18
CA ILE A 108 0.69 9.19 3.02
C ILE A 108 -0.67 8.61 3.35
N ILE A 109 -1.70 8.99 2.60
CA ILE A 109 -3.09 8.73 2.97
C ILE A 109 -3.86 8.19 1.78
N ASN A 110 -4.60 7.09 1.96
CA ASN A 110 -5.50 6.55 0.93
C ASN A 110 -4.79 6.29 -0.42
N CYS A 111 -3.50 5.94 -0.40
CA CYS A 111 -2.69 5.73 -1.59
C CYS A 111 -2.55 4.23 -1.90
N ILE A 112 -2.37 3.93 -3.19
CA ILE A 112 -2.21 2.56 -3.68
C ILE A 112 -0.89 2.47 -4.43
N PHE A 113 -0.06 1.51 -4.07
CA PHE A 113 1.19 1.17 -4.75
C PHE A 113 0.99 -0.17 -5.43
N SER A 114 0.85 -0.18 -6.76
CA SER A 114 0.49 -1.37 -7.53
C SER A 114 1.51 -1.70 -8.62
N GLY A 115 1.96 -2.94 -8.69
CA GLY A 115 2.78 -3.43 -9.81
C GLY A 115 4.12 -2.70 -9.97
N ASN A 116 4.66 -2.13 -8.89
CA ASN A 116 5.94 -1.44 -8.93
C ASN A 116 7.10 -2.40 -8.69
N THR A 117 8.24 -2.14 -9.32
CA THR A 117 9.46 -2.95 -9.26
C THR A 117 10.65 -2.10 -8.83
N ALA A 118 11.45 -2.59 -7.88
CA ALA A 118 12.72 -1.97 -7.52
C ALA A 118 13.78 -2.96 -7.05
N GLU A 119 15.01 -2.53 -6.80
CA GLU A 119 15.93 -3.33 -5.98
C GLU A 119 15.52 -3.25 -4.50
N ASN A 120 15.19 -2.05 -4.06
CA ASN A 120 14.87 -1.71 -2.67
C ASN A 120 13.48 -1.08 -2.60
N GLY A 121 12.51 -1.74 -1.96
CA GLY A 121 11.15 -1.22 -1.79
C GLY A 121 10.39 -1.11 -3.11
N GLY A 122 9.77 -2.19 -3.56
CA GLY A 122 9.07 -2.23 -4.85
C GLY A 122 7.98 -1.16 -4.92
N GLY A 123 7.06 -1.18 -3.95
CA GLY A 123 6.07 -0.12 -3.77
C GLY A 123 6.68 1.15 -3.17
N MET A 124 7.38 1.04 -2.05
CA MET A 124 7.98 2.18 -1.36
C MET A 124 9.31 1.85 -0.68
N SER A 125 10.28 2.76 -0.71
CA SER A 125 11.49 2.66 0.14
C SER A 125 11.64 3.91 1.01
N ASN A 126 11.94 3.69 2.28
CA ASN A 126 12.19 4.73 3.28
C ASN A 126 13.64 4.62 3.78
N THR A 127 14.44 5.66 3.57
CA THR A 127 15.87 5.64 3.88
C THR A 127 16.34 6.85 4.67
N PHE A 128 17.33 6.66 5.54
CA PHE A 128 18.05 7.71 6.27
C PHE A 128 17.14 8.64 7.09
N ASN A 129 16.65 8.16 8.23
CA ASN A 129 15.73 8.87 9.14
C ASN A 129 14.41 9.30 8.47
N SER A 130 13.93 8.52 7.50
CA SER A 130 12.63 8.76 6.88
C SER A 130 11.52 8.08 7.68
N ASN A 131 10.66 8.87 8.32
CA ASN A 131 9.64 8.34 9.24
C ASN A 131 8.23 8.70 8.76
N PRO A 132 7.82 8.29 7.54
CA PRO A 132 6.49 8.61 7.06
C PRO A 132 5.41 7.97 7.94
N THR A 133 4.27 8.65 8.03
CA THR A 133 3.06 8.08 8.60
C THR A 133 2.13 7.69 7.47
N MET A 134 1.67 6.44 7.48
CA MET A 134 0.81 5.89 6.44
C MET A 134 -0.54 5.50 7.01
N THR A 135 -1.61 5.87 6.32
CA THR A 135 -2.98 5.53 6.73
C THR A 135 -3.80 5.08 5.53
N ASN A 136 -4.49 3.95 5.67
CA ASN A 136 -5.37 3.39 4.64
C ASN A 136 -4.66 3.22 3.28
N CYS A 137 -3.39 2.79 3.30
CA CYS A 137 -2.60 2.61 2.09
C CYS A 137 -2.51 1.12 1.72
N THR A 138 -2.42 0.85 0.42
CA THR A 138 -2.34 -0.53 -0.09
C THR A 138 -1.13 -0.73 -0.97
N PHE A 139 -0.42 -1.83 -0.73
CA PHE A 139 0.72 -2.28 -1.49
C PHE A 139 0.36 -3.62 -2.12
N ILE A 140 0.17 -3.64 -3.45
CA ILE A 140 -0.29 -4.82 -4.16
C ILE A 140 0.64 -5.20 -5.32
N SER A 141 1.01 -6.48 -5.38
CA SER A 141 1.78 -7.06 -6.50
C SER A 141 3.07 -6.32 -6.82
N ASN A 142 3.73 -5.71 -5.83
CA ASN A 142 5.02 -5.06 -6.01
C ASN A 142 6.15 -6.08 -5.87
N THR A 143 7.25 -5.84 -6.57
CA THR A 143 8.40 -6.76 -6.63
C THR A 143 9.70 -6.05 -6.26
N ALA A 144 10.51 -6.65 -5.39
CA ALA A 144 11.85 -6.12 -5.09
C ALA A 144 12.89 -7.18 -4.72
N ASN A 145 14.15 -6.79 -4.48
CA ASN A 145 15.07 -7.66 -3.75
C ASN A 145 14.82 -7.57 -2.24
N TYR A 146 14.54 -6.37 -1.74
CA TYR A 146 14.27 -6.10 -0.32
C TYR A 146 12.95 -5.35 -0.18
N GLY A 147 11.95 -5.93 0.48
CA GLY A 147 10.67 -5.27 0.70
C GLY A 147 9.86 -5.15 -0.58
N GLY A 148 9.14 -6.22 -0.97
CA GLY A 148 8.35 -6.21 -2.21
C GLY A 148 7.35 -5.06 -2.17
N GLY A 149 6.55 -4.98 -1.10
CA GLY A 149 5.67 -3.85 -0.83
C GLY A 149 6.45 -2.62 -0.35
N MET A 150 7.16 -2.74 0.78
CA MET A 150 7.90 -1.63 1.36
C MET A 150 9.24 -2.05 1.97
N GLU A 151 10.25 -1.19 1.83
CA GLU A 151 11.50 -1.27 2.58
C GLU A 151 11.62 -0.12 3.58
N SER A 152 12.10 -0.42 4.78
CA SER A 152 12.55 0.56 5.77
C SER A 152 14.01 0.32 6.11
N TYR A 153 14.87 1.30 5.81
CA TYR A 153 16.30 1.27 6.08
C TYR A 153 16.72 2.50 6.91
N GLU A 154 17.28 2.26 8.10
CA GLU A 154 17.67 3.32 9.04
C GLU A 154 16.54 4.35 9.28
N SER A 155 15.32 3.86 9.45
CA SER A 155 14.06 4.63 9.40
C SER A 155 13.06 4.12 10.45
N SER A 156 11.96 4.82 10.68
CA SER A 156 10.95 4.43 11.67
C SER A 156 9.52 4.78 11.24
N PRO A 157 9.03 4.21 10.12
CA PRO A 157 7.67 4.48 9.65
C PRO A 157 6.59 3.89 10.57
N SER A 158 5.42 4.53 10.55
CA SER A 158 4.23 4.11 11.30
C SER A 158 3.07 3.89 10.34
N LEU A 159 2.47 2.71 10.38
CA LEU A 159 1.42 2.29 9.45
C LEU A 159 0.14 1.98 10.23
N THR A 160 -0.97 2.55 9.77
CA THR A 160 -2.31 2.29 10.32
C THR A 160 -3.25 1.89 9.19
N ASN A 161 -4.03 0.81 9.38
CA ASN A 161 -4.99 0.32 8.38
C ASN A 161 -4.36 0.13 6.99
N CYS A 162 -3.12 -0.37 6.93
CA CYS A 162 -2.43 -0.58 5.66
C CYS A 162 -2.48 -2.06 5.26
N THR A 163 -2.54 -2.31 3.96
CA THR A 163 -2.74 -3.65 3.39
C THR A 163 -1.59 -3.99 2.45
N PHE A 164 -0.97 -5.15 2.63
CA PHE A 164 0.13 -5.66 1.80
C PHE A 164 -0.27 -6.99 1.20
N VAL A 165 -0.41 -7.06 -0.12
CA VAL A 165 -0.94 -8.24 -0.78
C VAL A 165 -0.13 -8.66 -2.00
N GLY A 166 0.19 -9.95 -2.08
CA GLY A 166 0.80 -10.53 -3.28
C GLY A 166 2.15 -9.91 -3.65
N ASN A 167 2.83 -9.24 -2.71
CA ASN A 167 4.12 -8.64 -2.98
C ASN A 167 5.21 -9.70 -2.90
N THR A 168 6.24 -9.57 -3.75
CA THR A 168 7.30 -10.56 -3.89
C THR A 168 8.68 -9.95 -3.66
N ALA A 169 9.52 -10.61 -2.87
CA ALA A 169 10.91 -10.19 -2.69
C ALA A 169 11.91 -11.34 -2.46
N ASN A 170 13.21 -11.02 -2.33
CA ASN A 170 14.14 -11.98 -1.74
C ASN A 170 14.05 -11.98 -0.21
N TYR A 171 13.89 -10.80 0.40
CA TYR A 171 13.66 -10.64 1.85
C TYR A 171 12.48 -9.70 2.07
N GLY A 172 11.51 -10.10 2.87
CA GLY A 172 10.37 -9.23 3.19
C GLY A 172 9.43 -9.08 2.00
N GLY A 173 8.63 -10.10 1.67
CA GLY A 173 7.69 -10.04 0.55
C GLY A 173 6.77 -8.83 0.68
N GLY A 174 6.11 -8.69 1.84
CA GLY A 174 5.40 -7.48 2.21
C GLY A 174 6.36 -6.36 2.60
N VAL A 175 7.11 -6.55 3.70
CA VAL A 175 8.01 -5.53 4.24
C VAL A 175 9.40 -6.07 4.61
N ASN A 176 10.45 -5.35 4.24
CA ASN A 176 11.79 -5.52 4.80
C ASN A 176 12.11 -4.38 5.77
N ASN A 177 12.36 -4.71 7.04
CA ASN A 177 12.66 -3.75 8.11
C ASN A 177 14.11 -3.90 8.59
N TRP A 178 14.99 -2.98 8.17
CA TRP A 178 16.43 -3.06 8.38
C TRP A 178 16.99 -1.85 9.14
N GLN A 179 17.62 -2.10 10.30
CA GLN A 179 18.10 -1.05 11.22
C GLN A 179 17.03 0.01 11.52
N SER A 180 15.77 -0.42 11.63
CA SER A 180 14.59 0.45 11.61
C SER A 180 13.60 0.08 12.70
N ASN A 181 12.69 1.00 13.06
CA ASN A 181 11.62 0.75 14.04
C ASN A 181 10.24 0.84 13.37
N LEU A 182 9.65 -0.31 13.04
CA LEU A 182 8.37 -0.38 12.35
C LEU A 182 7.24 -0.58 13.35
N THR A 183 6.23 0.30 13.29
CA THR A 183 4.99 0.17 14.09
C THR A 183 3.80 -0.07 13.18
N LEU A 184 3.07 -1.15 13.44
CA LEU A 184 1.90 -1.57 12.68
C LEU A 184 0.66 -1.58 13.58
N MET A 185 -0.39 -0.92 13.12
CA MET A 185 -1.70 -0.90 13.77
C MET A 185 -2.78 -1.25 12.76
N SER A 186 -3.60 -2.27 13.06
CA SER A 186 -4.72 -2.65 12.20
C SER A 186 -4.32 -2.93 10.75
N CYS A 187 -3.11 -3.46 10.52
CA CYS A 187 -2.61 -3.75 9.18
C CYS A 187 -2.90 -5.21 8.78
N SER A 188 -2.86 -5.49 7.47
CA SER A 188 -3.02 -6.83 6.91
C SER A 188 -1.89 -7.17 5.96
N PHE A 189 -1.36 -8.39 6.05
CA PHE A 189 -0.36 -8.96 5.14
C PHE A 189 -0.84 -10.30 4.64
N THR A 190 -1.14 -10.40 3.35
CA THR A 190 -1.72 -11.60 2.73
C THR A 190 -0.96 -12.02 1.48
N SER A 191 -0.72 -13.32 1.34
CA SER A 191 -0.16 -13.91 0.11
C SER A 191 1.15 -13.28 -0.37
N ASN A 192 1.93 -12.67 0.52
CA ASN A 192 3.23 -12.11 0.17
C ASN A 192 4.29 -13.22 0.17
N ASN A 193 5.25 -13.13 -0.75
CA ASN A 193 6.23 -14.17 -0.98
C ASN A 193 7.66 -13.64 -0.89
N ALA A 194 8.53 -14.37 -0.18
CA ALA A 194 9.96 -14.11 -0.10
C ALA A 194 10.76 -15.36 -0.47
N ASN A 195 11.95 -15.21 -1.04
CA ASN A 195 12.82 -16.36 -1.31
C ASN A 195 13.64 -16.80 -0.08
N ASN A 196 14.09 -15.84 0.74
CA ASN A 196 15.07 -16.07 1.81
C ASN A 196 14.50 -15.86 3.23
N GLY A 197 13.23 -15.48 3.35
CA GLY A 197 12.52 -15.32 4.64
C GLY A 197 11.70 -14.04 4.73
N GLY A 198 10.72 -14.04 5.63
CA GLY A 198 9.83 -12.90 5.87
C GLY A 198 8.88 -12.72 4.71
N GLY A 199 8.04 -13.70 4.42
CA GLY A 199 7.01 -13.58 3.40
C GLY A 199 6.15 -12.35 3.64
N GLY A 200 5.58 -12.26 4.85
CA GLY A 200 4.90 -11.05 5.29
C GLY A 200 5.90 -9.97 5.63
N ILE A 201 6.72 -10.21 6.66
CA ILE A 201 7.69 -9.22 7.15
C ILE A 201 9.04 -9.88 7.45
N TYR A 202 10.12 -9.31 6.93
CA TYR A 202 11.48 -9.59 7.38
C TYR A 202 11.94 -8.51 8.35
N ASN A 203 12.16 -8.86 9.62
CA ASN A 203 12.69 -7.97 10.64
C ASN A 203 14.17 -8.30 10.95
N ASN A 204 15.07 -7.39 10.61
CA ASN A 204 16.49 -7.55 10.91
C ASN A 204 16.75 -7.54 12.43
N PRO A 205 17.75 -8.27 12.96
CA PRO A 205 18.08 -8.28 14.39
C PRO A 205 18.44 -6.91 15.01
N LYS A 206 18.81 -5.91 14.19
CA LYS A 206 19.06 -4.53 14.63
C LYS A 206 17.82 -3.63 14.56
N SER A 207 16.68 -4.19 14.19
CA SER A 207 15.41 -3.49 14.02
C SER A 207 14.43 -3.83 15.15
N THR A 208 13.43 -2.99 15.34
CA THR A 208 12.25 -3.31 16.14
C THR A 208 11.01 -3.36 15.27
N LEU A 209 10.10 -4.27 15.62
CA LEU A 209 8.83 -4.46 14.94
C LEU A 209 7.76 -4.58 16.03
N THR A 210 6.74 -3.72 16.01
CA THR A 210 5.64 -3.73 16.97
C THR A 210 4.31 -3.88 16.25
N LEU A 211 3.51 -4.86 16.65
CA LEU A 211 2.22 -5.17 16.03
C LEU A 211 1.09 -4.96 17.04
N THR A 212 0.03 -4.30 16.60
CA THR A 212 -1.26 -4.23 17.33
C THR A 212 -2.41 -4.42 16.33
N TYR A 213 -3.42 -5.22 16.66
CA TYR A 213 -4.59 -5.46 15.79
C TYR A 213 -4.24 -5.90 14.36
N THR A 214 -3.06 -6.50 14.15
CA THR A 214 -2.51 -6.77 12.81
C THR A 214 -2.70 -8.23 12.44
N THR A 215 -3.07 -8.48 11.19
CA THR A 215 -3.23 -9.83 10.64
C THR A 215 -2.13 -10.13 9.64
N LEU A 216 -1.48 -11.29 9.78
CA LEU A 216 -0.57 -11.85 8.79
C LEU A 216 -0.98 -13.29 8.51
N CYS A 217 -1.33 -13.58 7.26
CA CYS A 217 -1.71 -14.91 6.83
C CYS A 217 -1.35 -15.23 5.38
N GLY A 218 -1.19 -16.50 5.04
CA GLY A 218 -0.94 -16.92 3.66
C GLY A 218 0.42 -16.47 3.09
N ASN A 219 1.32 -15.92 3.91
CA ASN A 219 2.62 -15.45 3.42
C ASN A 219 3.65 -16.59 3.40
N MET A 220 4.57 -16.56 2.43
CA MET A 220 5.59 -17.59 2.25
C MET A 220 7.01 -17.00 2.24
N PRO A 221 8.02 -17.66 2.84
CA PRO A 221 7.94 -18.97 3.49
C PRO A 221 7.46 -18.89 4.95
N ASP A 222 7.34 -17.68 5.50
CA ASP A 222 6.93 -17.42 6.87
C ASP A 222 6.17 -16.09 6.97
N GLN A 223 5.30 -15.95 7.97
CA GLN A 223 4.54 -14.72 8.20
C GLN A 223 5.46 -13.57 8.63
N ILE A 224 6.38 -13.86 9.57
CA ILE A 224 7.37 -12.93 10.10
C ILE A 224 8.69 -13.68 10.30
N TYR A 225 9.77 -13.12 9.77
CA TYR A 225 11.13 -13.54 10.08
C TYR A 225 11.77 -12.54 11.05
N GLY A 226 12.34 -13.03 12.15
CA GLY A 226 12.97 -12.20 13.18
C GLY A 226 12.06 -11.86 14.35
N ASP A 227 12.61 -11.17 15.35
CA ASP A 227 11.90 -10.85 16.59
C ASP A 227 10.83 -9.76 16.36
N TRP A 228 9.72 -9.82 17.10
CA TRP A 228 8.68 -8.80 17.07
C TRP A 228 8.01 -8.67 18.44
N ASN A 229 7.43 -7.51 18.69
CA ASN A 229 6.73 -7.17 19.92
C ASN A 229 5.22 -7.26 19.70
N ASP A 230 4.58 -8.15 20.46
CA ASP A 230 3.13 -8.26 20.51
C ASP A 230 2.55 -7.23 21.48
N ASN A 231 1.79 -6.27 20.94
CA ASN A 231 1.06 -5.27 21.71
C ASN A 231 -0.46 -5.54 21.73
N GLY A 232 -0.88 -6.75 21.31
CA GLY A 232 -2.23 -7.28 21.49
C GLY A 232 -3.07 -7.36 20.21
N ASN A 233 -3.99 -8.32 20.21
CA ASN A 233 -5.01 -8.56 19.18
C ASN A 233 -4.46 -8.84 17.78
N ASN A 234 -3.27 -9.43 17.68
CA ASN A 234 -2.68 -9.83 16.40
C ASN A 234 -3.11 -11.25 16.01
N THR A 235 -3.26 -11.49 14.71
CA THR A 235 -3.58 -12.80 14.13
C THR A 235 -2.46 -13.22 13.19
N ILE A 236 -1.69 -14.25 13.56
CA ILE A 236 -0.59 -14.78 12.75
C ILE A 236 -0.91 -16.24 12.41
N SER A 237 -1.11 -16.54 11.14
CA SER A 237 -1.51 -17.87 10.67
C SER A 237 -0.80 -18.22 9.36
N GLU A 238 -0.57 -19.50 9.08
CA GLU A 238 -0.01 -19.90 7.78
C GLU A 238 -1.01 -19.76 6.64
N GLU A 239 -2.29 -19.97 6.93
CA GLU A 239 -3.38 -19.82 5.98
C GLU A 239 -4.29 -18.68 6.41
N CYS A 240 -4.83 -17.96 5.44
CA CYS A 240 -5.88 -16.99 5.71
C CYS A 240 -7.17 -17.74 5.98
N SER A 241 -7.58 -17.78 7.25
CA SER A 241 -8.90 -18.25 7.62
C SER A 241 -9.92 -17.32 6.99
N ILE A 242 -10.53 -17.78 5.91
CA ILE A 242 -11.73 -17.17 5.36
C ILE A 242 -12.80 -17.42 6.43
N GLY A 243 -13.13 -16.39 7.21
CA GLY A 243 -14.29 -16.43 8.09
C GLY A 243 -15.55 -16.67 7.26
N CYS A 244 -16.71 -16.83 7.90
CA CYS A 244 -17.95 -16.90 7.16
C CYS A 244 -18.08 -15.67 6.24
N PRO A 245 -18.14 -15.82 4.89
CA PRO A 245 -18.20 -14.69 3.96
C PRO A 245 -19.62 -14.11 3.89
N ASP A 246 -20.17 -13.79 5.05
CA ASP A 246 -21.41 -13.06 5.26
C ASP A 246 -21.08 -11.56 5.23
N LEU A 247 -21.30 -10.97 4.06
CA LEU A 247 -20.94 -9.60 3.73
C LEU A 247 -21.98 -8.60 4.21
N ASN A 248 -23.22 -9.05 4.45
CA ASN A 248 -24.29 -8.19 4.95
C ASN A 248 -24.50 -8.31 6.48
N GLY A 249 -23.85 -9.29 7.12
CA GLY A 249 -23.87 -9.52 8.57
C GLY A 249 -25.17 -10.16 9.08
N ASP A 250 -25.95 -10.83 8.22
CA ASP A 250 -27.24 -11.46 8.59
C ASP A 250 -27.10 -12.86 9.20
N GLY A 251 -25.87 -13.38 9.27
CA GLY A 251 -25.50 -14.70 9.79
C GLY A 251 -25.65 -15.84 8.78
N ILE A 252 -25.97 -15.56 7.52
CA ILE A 252 -26.21 -16.55 6.48
C ILE A 252 -25.57 -16.12 5.15
N VAL A 253 -24.57 -16.87 4.69
CA VAL A 253 -24.04 -16.71 3.33
C VAL A 253 -25.10 -17.11 2.30
N ASN A 254 -25.60 -16.13 1.56
CA ASN A 254 -26.67 -16.33 0.60
C ASN A 254 -26.53 -15.42 -0.64
N VAL A 255 -27.61 -15.30 -1.41
CA VAL A 255 -27.62 -14.51 -2.65
C VAL A 255 -27.33 -13.04 -2.40
N SER A 256 -27.63 -12.51 -1.21
CA SER A 256 -27.35 -11.13 -0.83
C SER A 256 -25.85 -10.86 -0.75
N ASP A 257 -25.07 -11.79 -0.19
CA ASP A 257 -23.61 -11.70 -0.12
C ASP A 257 -22.98 -11.84 -1.51
N LEU A 258 -23.50 -12.76 -2.32
CA LEU A 258 -23.07 -12.89 -3.70
C LEU A 258 -23.35 -11.61 -4.50
N LEU A 259 -24.46 -10.93 -4.24
CA LEU A 259 -24.76 -9.64 -4.85
C LEU A 259 -23.81 -8.53 -4.39
N ASN A 260 -23.35 -8.56 -3.12
CA ASN A 260 -22.30 -7.63 -2.64
C ASN A 260 -20.98 -7.84 -3.39
N ILE A 261 -20.57 -9.09 -3.67
CA ILE A 261 -19.39 -9.36 -4.53
C ILE A 261 -19.58 -8.77 -5.93
N ILE A 262 -20.71 -9.06 -6.57
CA ILE A 262 -20.99 -8.59 -7.93
C ILE A 262 -21.06 -7.06 -7.98
N GLU A 263 -21.62 -6.43 -6.96
CA GLU A 263 -21.66 -4.96 -6.85
C GLU A 263 -20.26 -4.37 -6.76
N GLN A 264 -19.35 -5.03 -6.06
CA GLN A 264 -17.99 -4.55 -5.82
C GLN A 264 -16.97 -5.07 -6.84
N TRP A 265 -17.41 -5.74 -7.91
CA TRP A 265 -16.52 -6.45 -8.83
C TRP A 265 -15.43 -5.55 -9.44
N GLY A 266 -14.19 -6.03 -9.39
CA GLY A 266 -12.99 -5.35 -9.89
C GLY A 266 -12.50 -4.21 -9.01
N LEU A 267 -13.12 -3.96 -7.85
CA LEU A 267 -12.64 -2.96 -6.90
C LEU A 267 -11.44 -3.46 -6.11
N ILE A 268 -10.55 -2.53 -5.81
CA ILE A 268 -9.41 -2.72 -4.91
C ILE A 268 -9.75 -2.12 -3.54
N ASN A 269 -9.29 -2.75 -2.45
CA ASN A 269 -9.64 -2.37 -1.06
C ASN A 269 -11.14 -2.41 -0.75
N SER A 270 -11.88 -3.33 -1.36
CA SER A 270 -13.32 -3.49 -1.05
C SER A 270 -13.53 -4.39 0.16
N TYR A 271 -14.63 -4.20 0.88
CA TYR A 271 -15.08 -5.16 1.91
C TYR A 271 -15.53 -6.50 1.31
N ALA A 272 -15.78 -6.53 0.00
CA ALA A 272 -16.16 -7.73 -0.75
C ALA A 272 -14.97 -8.55 -1.23
N ASP A 273 -13.73 -8.08 -1.01
CA ASP A 273 -12.52 -8.86 -1.21
C ASP A 273 -12.40 -9.84 -0.02
N VAL A 274 -13.05 -11.00 -0.14
CA VAL A 274 -13.19 -11.98 0.94
C VAL A 274 -11.95 -12.87 1.07
N ASN A 275 -11.16 -13.03 0.00
CA ASN A 275 -9.87 -13.72 0.08
C ASN A 275 -8.72 -12.78 0.46
N LEU A 276 -8.98 -11.47 0.52
CA LEU A 276 -8.02 -10.42 0.84
C LEU A 276 -6.83 -10.45 -0.12
N ASP A 277 -7.06 -10.80 -1.40
CA ASP A 277 -6.04 -10.77 -2.45
C ASP A 277 -5.85 -9.38 -3.08
N GLY A 278 -6.65 -8.41 -2.61
CA GLY A 278 -6.56 -7.00 -2.95
C GLY A 278 -7.49 -6.60 -4.10
N THR A 279 -8.20 -7.52 -4.74
CA THR A 279 -9.15 -7.23 -5.82
C THR A 279 -10.40 -8.10 -5.69
N VAL A 280 -11.59 -7.50 -5.83
CA VAL A 280 -12.84 -8.29 -5.89
C VAL A 280 -12.94 -8.99 -7.24
N ASP A 281 -12.79 -10.31 -7.29
CA ASP A 281 -12.86 -11.07 -8.52
C ASP A 281 -13.60 -12.42 -8.40
N VAL A 282 -13.36 -13.31 -9.36
CA VAL A 282 -14.01 -14.63 -9.39
C VAL A 282 -13.62 -15.50 -8.21
N SER A 283 -12.44 -15.30 -7.63
CA SER A 283 -11.94 -16.01 -6.46
C SER A 283 -12.81 -15.69 -5.25
N ASP A 284 -13.18 -14.42 -5.04
CA ASP A 284 -14.10 -13.98 -3.98
C ASP A 284 -15.49 -14.56 -4.15
N LEU A 285 -16.00 -14.52 -5.39
CA LEU A 285 -17.29 -15.09 -5.72
C LEU A 285 -17.33 -16.60 -5.44
N LEU A 286 -16.26 -17.33 -5.79
CA LEU A 286 -16.18 -18.77 -5.53
C LEU A 286 -16.13 -19.08 -4.04
N ILE A 287 -15.56 -18.19 -3.22
CA ILE A 287 -15.55 -18.31 -1.76
C ILE A 287 -16.95 -18.15 -1.17
N VAL A 288 -17.70 -17.13 -1.60
CA VAL A 288 -19.09 -16.95 -1.17
C VAL A 288 -19.94 -18.16 -1.59
N ILE A 289 -19.78 -18.64 -2.82
CA ILE A 289 -20.55 -19.80 -3.31
C ILE A 289 -20.19 -21.09 -2.56
N SER A 290 -18.92 -21.29 -2.21
CA SER A 290 -18.47 -22.52 -1.53
C SER A 290 -18.85 -22.59 -0.06
N ASN A 291 -19.18 -21.45 0.56
CA ASN A 291 -19.59 -21.36 1.96
C ASN A 291 -21.10 -21.09 2.15
N TRP A 292 -21.93 -21.44 1.15
CA TRP A 292 -23.36 -21.16 1.17
C TRP A 292 -24.10 -21.78 2.37
N GLY A 293 -24.83 -20.97 3.13
CA GLY A 293 -25.58 -21.39 4.31
C GLY A 293 -25.24 -20.59 5.56
N PRO A 294 -25.73 -21.03 6.74
CA PRO A 294 -25.47 -20.35 8.01
C PRO A 294 -23.98 -20.30 8.36
N CYS A 295 -23.55 -19.19 8.96
CA CYS A 295 -22.25 -19.08 9.62
C CYS A 295 -22.28 -19.89 10.93
N GLU A 296 -21.62 -21.05 10.99
CA GLU A 296 -21.44 -21.84 12.22
C GLU A 296 -20.22 -21.39 13.04
#